data_AF-A0A3M1AXW2-F1
#
_entry.id   AF-A0A3M1AXW2-F1
#
_cell.length_a   1.000
_cell.length_b   1.000
_cell.length_c   1.000
_cell.angle_alpha   90.00
_cell.angle_beta   90.00
_cell.angle_gamma   90.00
#
_symmetry.space_group_name_H-M   'P 1'
#
loop_
_entity.id
_entity.type
_entity.pdbx_description
1 polymer ?
#
loop_
_entity_poly.entity_id
_entity_poly.type
_entity_poly.pdbx_seq_one_letter_code
_entity_poly.pdbx_strand_id
1 'polypeptide(L)'
;MASPPPFKARRFRVVLTGLTAEKNKYAVIKTIAAHLNLPFAEAREIVEKTPSEIVSGIPEEAADLLEDRLTQAGAIIEVLPDDIEGVHYCEIHPNIQARGTCRVCSRYICGPCILAAGKDRICADCLLMEQRRRRLRIIRQVTLAFLGLLTLLYAANILFNRVEYLAGKYTLRILIVELVPSWDEAFQERLAELNAPEGGEIGYALLDIDDWFQQEFVRFNPTRKNFPFLRVEISGPFLVEREPPEISPGAGPISRFFQHRKVARHLEALMRSHDLDLDRYDMKIFLLFQDRLTPVRPESVEETSFDNMAIVYYPIHTTAPAHYVMEILQEIGRQLGASRKYTITSGRTSIYPFGYVAPFQKPLYPQSHAELMSGTIPIQRGVETQITTLDQLRVGHATAYEFGWISKADYERYYHLP
;
A
#
# COMPACT_ATOMS: atom_id res chain seq x y z
N MET A 1 -27.12 20.52 17.14
CA MET A 1 -28.14 21.22 17.96
C MET A 1 -27.63 21.20 19.40
N ALA A 2 -27.12 22.34 19.89
CA ALA A 2 -26.65 22.45 21.26
C ALA A 2 -27.87 22.61 22.18
N SER A 3 -27.98 21.75 23.21
CA SER A 3 -28.97 21.95 24.27
C SER A 3 -28.80 23.36 24.88
N PRO A 4 -29.89 24.07 25.21
CA PRO A 4 -29.79 25.32 25.93
C PRO A 4 -29.05 25.09 27.26
N PRO A 5 -28.24 26.06 27.73
CA PRO A 5 -27.59 25.93 29.03
C PRO A 5 -28.66 25.74 30.11
N PRO A 6 -28.44 24.88 31.12
CA PRO A 6 -29.39 24.75 32.21
C PRO A 6 -29.53 26.11 32.90
N PHE A 7 -30.78 26.52 33.14
CA PHE A 7 -31.13 27.70 33.94
C PHE A 7 -30.23 27.72 35.19
N LYS A 8 -29.41 28.77 35.36
CA LYS A 8 -28.71 28.98 36.63
C LYS A 8 -29.79 29.16 37.69
N ALA A 9 -29.99 28.16 38.55
CA ALA A 9 -30.86 28.29 39.71
C ALA A 9 -30.37 29.50 40.52
N ARG A 10 -31.20 30.53 40.66
CA ARG A 10 -30.89 31.71 41.48
C ARG A 10 -30.77 31.23 42.93
N ARG A 11 -29.70 31.64 43.59
CA ARG A 11 -29.47 31.32 45.00
C ARG A 11 -29.79 32.54 45.84
N PHE A 12 -30.20 32.31 47.06
CA PHE A 12 -30.64 33.35 47.97
C PHE A 12 -29.97 33.16 49.33
N ARG A 13 -29.81 34.28 50.04
CA ARG A 13 -29.36 34.33 51.42
C ARG A 13 -30.47 34.91 52.27
N VAL A 14 -30.61 34.37 53.48
CA VAL A 14 -31.68 34.74 54.42
C VAL A 14 -31.05 35.54 55.54
N VAL A 15 -31.41 36.82 55.64
CA VAL A 15 -30.85 37.76 56.62
C VAL A 15 -31.91 38.09 57.66
N LEU A 16 -31.56 37.95 58.93
CA LEU A 16 -32.36 38.42 60.05
C LEU A 16 -32.14 39.92 60.22
N THR A 17 -33.18 40.73 59.99
CA THR A 17 -33.08 42.19 60.09
C THR A 17 -33.68 42.73 61.40
N GLY A 18 -34.58 41.97 62.04
CA GLY A 18 -35.22 42.38 63.28
C GLY A 18 -36.08 41.30 63.93
N LEU A 19 -36.69 41.65 65.06
CA LEU A 19 -37.70 40.86 65.76
C LEU A 19 -38.99 41.67 65.88
N THR A 20 -40.13 41.04 65.67
CA THR A 20 -41.46 41.69 65.79
C THR A 20 -41.78 42.14 67.22
N ALA A 21 -41.29 41.41 68.23
CA ALA A 21 -41.36 41.79 69.65
C ALA A 21 -40.26 41.06 70.45
N GLU A 22 -39.71 41.70 71.48
CA GLU A 22 -38.69 41.13 72.39
C GLU A 22 -39.08 39.75 72.96
N LYS A 23 -40.37 39.55 73.27
CA LYS A 23 -40.91 38.27 73.78
C LYS A 23 -40.74 37.08 72.82
N ASN A 24 -40.55 37.32 71.52
CA ASN A 24 -40.43 36.29 70.48
C ASN A 24 -38.97 35.79 70.31
N LYS A 25 -38.00 36.43 70.96
CA LYS A 25 -36.56 36.12 70.83
C LYS A 25 -36.23 34.64 71.08
N TYR A 26 -36.83 34.03 72.11
CA TYR A 26 -36.60 32.62 72.42
C TYR A 26 -37.13 31.66 71.34
N ALA A 27 -38.30 31.98 70.76
CA ALA A 27 -38.91 31.16 69.71
C ALA A 27 -38.06 31.20 68.43
N VAL A 28 -37.57 32.38 68.04
CA VAL A 28 -36.69 32.54 66.87
C VAL A 28 -35.37 31.78 67.04
N ILE A 29 -34.71 31.88 68.20
CA ILE A 29 -33.47 31.14 68.48
C ILE A 29 -33.69 29.62 68.38
N LYS A 30 -34.79 29.13 68.95
CA LYS A 30 -35.14 27.70 68.91
C LYS A 30 -35.37 27.20 67.48
N THR A 31 -36.05 28.00 66.65
CA THR A 31 -36.30 27.65 65.24
C THR A 31 -35.02 27.66 64.42
N ILE A 32 -34.13 28.63 64.61
CA ILE A 32 -32.82 28.68 63.94
C ILE A 32 -31.97 27.47 64.33
N ALA A 33 -31.86 27.18 65.63
CA ALA A 33 -31.11 26.03 66.13
C ALA A 33 -31.62 24.70 65.55
N ALA A 34 -32.95 24.53 65.47
CA ALA A 34 -33.56 23.33 64.92
C ALA A 34 -33.37 23.18 63.41
N HIS A 35 -33.44 24.29 62.65
CA HIS A 35 -33.34 24.22 61.19
C HIS A 35 -31.91 24.07 60.68
N LEU A 36 -30.95 24.75 61.32
CA LEU A 36 -29.53 24.69 60.96
C LEU A 36 -28.76 23.60 61.74
N ASN A 37 -29.43 22.89 62.65
CA ASN A 37 -28.85 21.89 63.55
C ASN A 37 -27.64 22.45 64.34
N LEU A 38 -27.79 23.66 64.88
CA LEU A 38 -26.76 24.37 65.64
C LEU A 38 -27.00 24.26 67.16
N PRO A 39 -25.95 24.27 67.99
CA PRO A 39 -26.08 24.45 69.43
C PRO A 39 -26.86 25.74 69.75
N PHE A 40 -27.70 25.69 70.78
CA PHE A 40 -28.55 26.83 71.16
C PHE A 40 -27.75 28.11 71.44
N ALA A 41 -26.52 27.98 71.95
CA ALA A 41 -25.62 29.11 72.21
C ALA A 41 -25.20 29.84 70.93
N GLU A 42 -24.89 29.10 69.85
CA GLU A 42 -24.52 29.68 68.55
C GLU A 42 -25.73 30.34 67.88
N ALA A 43 -26.91 29.68 67.93
CA ALA A 43 -28.14 30.28 67.42
C ALA A 43 -28.52 31.57 68.16
N ARG A 44 -28.26 31.63 69.47
CA ARG A 44 -28.45 32.85 70.27
C ARG A 44 -27.52 33.97 69.84
N GLU A 45 -26.25 33.66 69.59
CA GLU A 45 -25.26 34.63 69.14
C GLU A 45 -25.65 35.24 67.77
N ILE A 46 -26.18 34.43 66.86
CA ILE A 46 -26.70 34.90 65.56
C ILE A 46 -27.83 35.91 65.78
N VAL A 47 -28.80 35.61 66.64
CA VAL A 47 -29.95 36.51 66.92
C VAL A 47 -29.52 37.77 67.69
N GLU A 48 -28.52 37.69 68.57
CA GLU A 48 -28.01 38.85 69.31
C GLU A 48 -27.22 39.83 68.42
N LYS A 49 -26.66 39.36 67.30
CA LYS A 49 -25.92 40.18 66.34
C LYS A 49 -26.79 40.76 65.22
N THR A 50 -28.09 40.94 65.45
CA THR A 50 -29.02 41.49 64.44
C THR A 50 -28.61 42.92 64.03
N PRO A 51 -28.51 43.25 62.72
CA PRO A 51 -28.79 42.38 61.56
C PRO A 51 -27.69 41.34 61.28
N SER A 52 -28.07 40.08 61.05
CA SER A 52 -27.15 38.94 60.85
C SER A 52 -27.61 37.97 59.75
N GLU A 53 -26.65 37.37 59.04
CA GLU A 53 -26.92 36.34 58.03
C GLU A 53 -27.16 34.98 58.72
N ILE A 54 -28.28 34.33 58.40
CA ILE A 54 -28.64 33.01 58.94
C ILE A 54 -28.03 31.91 58.07
N VAL A 55 -28.22 31.99 56.76
CA VAL A 55 -27.71 31.02 55.79
C VAL A 55 -27.61 31.66 54.40
N SER A 56 -26.58 31.27 53.64
CA SER A 56 -26.35 31.68 52.25
C SER A 56 -26.26 30.47 51.31
N GLY A 57 -26.43 30.72 50.01
CA GLY A 57 -26.23 29.74 48.95
C GLY A 57 -27.33 28.70 48.78
N ILE A 58 -28.52 28.92 49.34
CA ILE A 58 -29.65 28.00 49.26
C ILE A 58 -30.54 28.30 48.04
N PRO A 59 -31.19 27.28 47.45
CA PRO A 59 -32.12 27.51 46.35
C PRO A 59 -33.37 28.26 46.83
N GLU A 60 -33.91 29.18 46.02
CA GLU A 60 -35.35 29.13 45.69
C GLU A 60 -36.36 28.85 46.81
N GLU A 61 -37.05 27.73 46.56
CA GLU A 61 -37.96 27.01 47.43
C GLU A 61 -37.46 26.79 48.86
N ALA A 62 -36.15 26.59 49.08
CA ALA A 62 -35.62 26.38 50.43
C ALA A 62 -35.48 27.70 51.20
N ALA A 63 -35.23 28.81 50.52
CA ALA A 63 -35.20 30.14 51.12
C ALA A 63 -36.61 30.57 51.55
N ASP A 64 -37.60 30.38 50.67
CA ASP A 64 -39.01 30.71 50.94
C ASP A 64 -39.55 29.92 52.15
N LEU A 65 -39.29 28.61 52.19
CA LEU A 65 -39.72 27.77 53.32
C LEU A 65 -39.08 28.16 54.64
N LEU A 66 -37.85 28.69 54.61
CA LEU A 66 -37.15 29.14 55.80
C LEU A 66 -37.67 30.51 56.27
N GLU A 67 -37.92 31.43 55.33
CA GLU A 67 -38.55 32.72 55.58
C GLU A 67 -39.92 32.54 56.26
N ASP A 68 -40.77 31.67 55.73
CA ASP A 68 -42.10 31.39 56.28
C ASP A 68 -42.02 30.90 57.74
N ARG A 69 -41.15 29.94 58.01
CA ARG A 69 -41.01 29.32 59.33
C ARG A 69 -40.50 30.29 60.39
N LEU A 70 -39.57 31.16 60.01
CA LEU A 70 -38.99 32.11 60.94
C LEU A 70 -39.88 33.34 61.13
N THR A 71 -40.62 33.76 60.09
CA THR A 71 -41.64 34.81 60.19
C THR A 71 -42.77 34.38 61.13
N GLN A 72 -43.22 33.13 61.05
CA GLN A 72 -44.19 32.54 62.00
C GLN A 72 -43.65 32.53 63.45
N ALA A 73 -42.34 32.37 63.63
CA ALA A 73 -41.69 32.45 64.94
C ALA A 73 -41.50 33.90 65.45
N GLY A 74 -41.83 34.91 64.64
CA GLY A 74 -41.78 36.33 64.98
C GLY A 74 -40.50 37.06 64.55
N ALA A 75 -39.71 36.50 63.64
CA ALA A 75 -38.57 37.17 63.01
C ALA A 75 -39.00 38.11 61.89
N ILE A 76 -38.22 39.17 61.66
CA ILE A 76 -38.30 40.00 60.45
C ILE A 76 -37.10 39.62 59.59
N ILE A 77 -37.37 39.12 58.39
CA ILE A 77 -36.37 38.54 57.49
C ILE A 77 -36.39 39.26 56.17
N GLU A 78 -35.21 39.35 55.57
CA GLU A 78 -35.03 39.79 54.19
C GLU A 78 -34.31 38.68 53.41
N VAL A 79 -34.95 38.20 52.34
CA VAL A 79 -34.37 37.24 51.41
C VAL A 79 -33.73 38.01 50.27
N LEU A 80 -32.40 37.95 50.20
CA LEU A 80 -31.61 38.67 49.18
C LEU A 80 -31.03 37.65 48.18
N PRO A 81 -30.94 37.98 46.88
CA PRO A 81 -30.19 37.17 45.92
C PRO A 81 -28.73 37.03 46.39
N ASP A 82 -28.25 35.79 46.41
CA ASP A 82 -26.89 35.44 46.82
C ASP A 82 -25.97 35.50 45.59
N ASP A 83 -25.74 36.73 45.14
CA ASP A 83 -24.88 37.03 44.02
C ASP A 83 -23.42 37.10 44.50
N ILE A 84 -22.91 36.00 45.09
CA ILE A 84 -21.47 35.91 45.39
C ILE A 84 -20.72 35.71 44.07
N GLU A 85 -20.23 36.80 43.49
CA GLU A 85 -19.29 36.76 42.37
C GLU A 85 -18.10 35.85 42.74
N GLY A 86 -17.95 34.73 42.02
CA GLY A 86 -16.74 33.88 42.08
C GLY A 86 -16.93 32.44 42.59
N VAL A 87 -18.11 32.04 43.08
CA VAL A 87 -18.34 30.64 43.50
C VAL A 87 -18.91 29.81 42.35
N HIS A 88 -18.09 28.94 41.77
CA HIS A 88 -18.49 28.02 40.71
C HIS A 88 -18.65 26.58 41.21
N TYR A 89 -19.61 25.85 40.65
CA TYR A 89 -19.91 24.45 40.98
C TYR A 89 -19.53 23.52 39.84
N CYS A 90 -19.29 22.24 40.14
CA CYS A 90 -18.97 21.27 39.10
C CYS A 90 -20.20 20.98 38.22
N GLU A 91 -20.02 20.97 36.90
CA GLU A 91 -21.12 20.69 35.97
C GLU A 91 -21.65 19.25 36.04
N ILE A 92 -20.80 18.30 36.45
CA ILE A 92 -21.19 16.88 36.61
C ILE A 92 -21.78 16.64 38.02
N HIS A 93 -21.35 17.42 39.01
CA HIS A 93 -21.79 17.30 40.40
C HIS A 93 -22.20 18.69 40.92
N PRO A 94 -23.46 19.12 40.66
CA PRO A 94 -23.91 20.50 40.93
C PRO A 94 -23.82 20.93 42.40
N ASN A 95 -23.79 19.96 43.32
CA ASN A 95 -23.72 20.18 44.76
C ASN A 95 -22.29 20.27 45.30
N ILE A 96 -21.26 20.15 44.46
CA ILE A 96 -19.86 20.20 44.88
C ILE A 96 -19.17 21.40 44.25
N GLN A 97 -18.53 22.24 45.09
CA GLN A 97 -17.78 23.40 44.64
C GLN A 97 -16.63 22.99 43.70
N ALA A 98 -16.49 23.74 42.61
CA ALA A 98 -15.43 23.53 41.64
C ALA A 98 -14.06 23.87 42.24
N ARG A 99 -13.06 23.05 41.92
CA ARG A 99 -11.65 23.31 42.29
C ARG A 99 -10.79 23.72 41.08
N GLY A 100 -11.36 23.73 39.89
CA GLY A 100 -10.70 24.17 38.68
C GLY A 100 -11.58 24.02 37.45
N THR A 101 -11.00 24.26 36.27
CA THR A 101 -11.64 24.12 34.97
C THR A 101 -10.98 23.02 34.15
N CYS A 102 -11.75 22.37 33.28
CA CYS A 102 -11.25 21.39 32.33
C CYS A 102 -10.36 22.09 31.29
N ARG A 103 -9.14 21.59 31.06
CA ARG A 103 -8.19 22.17 30.09
C ARG A 103 -8.66 22.12 28.62
N VAL A 104 -9.65 21.30 28.30
CA VAL A 104 -10.11 21.05 26.91
C VAL A 104 -11.39 21.83 26.60
N CYS A 105 -12.37 21.82 27.50
CA CYS A 105 -13.69 22.43 27.28
C CYS A 105 -14.02 23.55 28.26
N SER A 106 -13.08 23.90 29.15
CA SER A 106 -13.20 24.98 30.15
C SER A 106 -14.32 24.84 31.19
N ARG A 107 -15.06 23.71 31.19
CA ARG A 107 -16.11 23.39 32.17
C ARG A 107 -15.56 23.30 33.60
N TYR A 108 -16.35 23.72 34.58
CA TYR A 108 -15.97 23.64 36.00
C TYR A 108 -15.99 22.20 36.53
N ILE A 109 -14.89 21.79 37.19
CA ILE A 109 -14.68 20.43 37.70
C ILE A 109 -14.32 20.46 39.20
N CYS A 110 -14.89 19.53 39.98
CA CYS A 110 -14.61 19.39 41.40
C CYS A 110 -13.32 18.59 41.66
N GLY A 111 -12.81 18.64 42.90
CA GLY A 111 -11.64 17.88 43.34
C GLY A 111 -11.73 16.36 43.08
N PRO A 112 -12.86 15.69 43.41
CA PRO A 112 -13.06 14.29 43.09
C PRO A 112 -12.93 13.95 41.60
N CYS A 113 -13.48 14.79 40.71
CA CYS A 113 -13.35 14.61 39.25
C CYS A 113 -11.88 14.70 38.79
N ILE A 114 -11.10 15.63 39.35
CA ILE A 114 -9.68 15.79 39.03
C ILE A 114 -8.87 14.56 39.50
N LEU A 115 -9.19 14.02 40.67
CA LEU A 115 -8.54 12.81 41.19
C LEU A 115 -8.86 11.59 40.34
N ALA A 116 -10.12 11.41 39.93
CA ALA A 116 -10.53 10.31 39.05
C ALA A 116 -9.85 10.37 37.67
N ALA A 117 -9.52 11.56 37.18
CA ALA A 117 -8.76 11.77 35.94
C ALA A 117 -7.23 11.64 36.11
N GLY A 118 -6.74 11.13 37.25
CA GLY A 118 -5.30 10.93 37.48
C GLY A 118 -4.53 12.22 37.75
N LYS A 119 -5.19 13.24 38.32
CA LYS A 119 -4.69 14.62 38.56
C LYS A 119 -4.61 15.52 37.33
N ASP A 120 -4.94 15.02 36.15
CA ASP A 120 -5.14 15.87 34.98
C ASP A 120 -6.46 16.64 35.12
N ARG A 121 -6.43 17.95 34.85
CA ARG A 121 -7.62 18.81 34.87
C ARG A 121 -8.49 18.56 33.62
N ILE A 122 -9.08 17.38 33.51
CA ILE A 122 -9.90 16.95 32.37
C ILE A 122 -11.24 16.40 32.90
N CYS A 123 -12.35 16.78 32.29
CA CYS A 123 -13.65 16.20 32.61
C CYS A 123 -13.85 14.80 32.00
N ALA A 124 -14.78 14.01 32.55
CA ALA A 124 -15.03 12.63 32.09
C ALA A 124 -15.31 12.54 30.58
N ASP A 125 -16.11 13.46 30.04
CA ASP A 125 -16.44 13.49 28.61
C ASP A 125 -15.19 13.70 27.73
N CYS A 126 -14.35 14.67 28.09
CA CYS A 126 -13.13 14.96 27.35
C CYS A 126 -12.10 13.81 27.48
N LEU A 127 -12.04 13.15 28.63
CA LEU A 127 -11.19 11.97 28.84
C LEU A 127 -11.63 10.81 27.94
N LEU A 128 -12.94 10.54 27.85
CA LEU A 128 -13.49 9.51 26.96
C LEU A 128 -13.24 9.83 25.48
N MET A 129 -13.38 11.11 25.08
CA MET A 129 -13.04 11.55 23.72
C MET A 129 -11.55 11.35 23.40
N GLU A 130 -10.66 11.71 24.33
CA GLU A 130 -9.20 11.55 24.15
C GLU A 130 -8.81 10.07 24.08
N GLN A 131 -9.41 9.21 24.90
CA GLN A 131 -9.23 7.76 24.85
C GLN A 131 -9.73 7.16 23.53
N ARG A 132 -10.92 7.56 23.03
CA ARG A 132 -11.43 7.13 21.72
C ARG A 132 -10.50 7.55 20.58
N ARG A 133 -10.05 8.81 20.57
CA ARG A 133 -9.08 9.31 19.57
C ARG A 133 -7.74 8.59 19.65
N ARG A 134 -7.25 8.25 20.86
CA ARG A 134 -6.03 7.47 21.04
C ARG A 134 -6.20 6.05 20.51
N ARG A 135 -7.31 5.37 20.81
CA ARG A 135 -7.63 4.04 20.25
C ARG A 135 -7.70 4.06 18.73
N LEU A 136 -8.40 5.02 18.13
CA LEU A 136 -8.47 5.16 16.67
C LEU A 136 -7.09 5.42 16.04
N ARG A 137 -6.26 6.26 16.68
CA ARG A 137 -4.87 6.48 16.23
C ARG A 137 -4.04 5.20 16.27
N ILE A 138 -4.14 4.43 17.36
CA ILE A 138 -3.44 3.15 17.52
C ILE A 138 -3.91 2.15 16.46
N ILE A 139 -5.23 1.99 16.29
CA ILE A 139 -5.80 1.11 15.26
C ILE A 139 -5.27 1.50 13.88
N ARG A 140 -5.34 2.79 13.51
CA ARG A 140 -4.81 3.26 12.23
C ARG A 140 -3.31 2.99 12.07
N GLN A 141 -2.51 3.22 13.10
CA GLN A 141 -1.07 2.95 13.07
C GLN A 141 -0.77 1.46 12.90
N VAL A 142 -1.49 0.58 13.61
CA VAL A 142 -1.35 -0.87 13.49
C VAL A 142 -1.79 -1.35 12.11
N THR A 143 -2.91 -0.86 11.58
CA THR A 143 -3.37 -1.20 10.22
C THR A 143 -2.37 -0.76 9.15
N LEU A 144 -1.81 0.44 9.25
CA LEU A 144 -0.78 0.92 8.31
C LEU A 144 0.52 0.11 8.44
N ALA A 145 0.95 -0.22 9.66
CA ALA A 145 2.12 -1.06 9.88
C ALA A 145 1.93 -2.48 9.32
N PHE A 146 0.73 -3.06 9.50
CA PHE A 146 0.39 -4.37 8.95
C PHE A 146 0.36 -4.36 7.41
N LEU A 147 -0.26 -3.35 6.80
CA LEU A 147 -0.23 -3.17 5.34
C LEU A 147 1.19 -2.95 4.82
N GLY A 148 2.01 -2.18 5.54
CA GLY A 148 3.43 -2.00 5.23
C GLY A 148 4.21 -3.32 5.29
N LEU A 149 4.00 -4.12 6.33
CA LEU A 149 4.61 -5.45 6.47
C LEU A 149 4.17 -6.41 5.36
N LEU A 150 2.89 -6.47 5.04
CA LEU A 150 2.39 -7.27 3.91
C LEU A 150 3.03 -6.86 2.59
N THR A 151 3.16 -5.56 2.36
CA THR A 151 3.83 -5.02 1.16
C THR A 151 5.30 -5.41 1.13
N LEU A 152 6.00 -5.34 2.26
CA LEU A 152 7.39 -5.78 2.40
C LEU A 152 7.54 -7.29 2.17
N LEU A 153 6.65 -8.11 2.74
CA LEU A 153 6.67 -9.56 2.55
C LEU A 153 6.37 -9.94 1.10
N TYR A 154 5.41 -9.28 0.47
CA TYR A 154 5.11 -9.47 -0.95
C TYR A 154 6.27 -9.05 -1.84
N ALA A 155 6.87 -7.89 -1.59
CA ALA A 155 8.05 -7.41 -2.31
C ALA A 155 9.25 -8.35 -2.11
N ALA A 156 9.46 -8.85 -0.89
CA ALA A 156 10.48 -9.83 -0.59
C ALA A 156 10.23 -11.14 -1.35
N ASN A 157 8.99 -11.64 -1.37
CA ASN A 157 8.63 -12.85 -2.12
C ASN A 157 8.93 -12.71 -3.62
N ILE A 158 8.56 -11.59 -4.23
CA ILE A 158 8.90 -11.30 -5.64
C ILE A 158 10.42 -11.29 -5.84
N LEU A 159 11.16 -10.66 -4.93
CA LEU A 159 12.60 -10.54 -5.03
C LEU A 159 13.29 -11.92 -4.87
N PHE A 160 12.88 -12.71 -3.88
CA PHE A 160 13.40 -14.06 -3.66
C PHE A 160 13.13 -14.97 -4.85
N ASN A 161 11.91 -15.02 -5.35
CA ASN A 161 11.56 -15.88 -6.50
C ASN A 161 12.35 -15.47 -7.76
N ARG A 162 12.52 -14.17 -8.01
CA ARG A 162 13.38 -13.70 -9.11
C ARG A 162 14.83 -14.10 -8.93
N VAL A 163 15.39 -13.96 -7.73
CA VAL A 163 16.76 -14.38 -7.43
C VAL A 163 16.93 -15.89 -7.62
N GLU A 164 15.91 -16.70 -7.35
CA GLU A 164 15.99 -18.14 -7.59
C GLU A 164 15.88 -18.53 -9.06
N TYR A 165 15.04 -17.86 -9.85
CA TYR A 165 15.05 -17.97 -11.32
C TYR A 165 16.46 -17.70 -11.87
N LEU A 166 17.09 -16.64 -11.36
CA LEU A 166 18.46 -16.26 -11.68
C LEU A 166 19.50 -17.21 -11.10
N ALA A 167 19.24 -17.96 -10.04
CA ALA A 167 20.29 -18.84 -9.50
C ALA A 167 20.37 -20.20 -10.21
N GLY A 168 19.51 -20.47 -11.21
CA GLY A 168 19.42 -21.76 -11.90
C GLY A 168 19.27 -22.94 -10.93
N LYS A 169 18.47 -22.76 -9.87
CA LYS A 169 18.30 -23.75 -8.79
C LYS A 169 17.14 -24.72 -9.00
N TYR A 170 16.11 -24.31 -9.74
CA TYR A 170 15.01 -25.18 -10.17
C TYR A 170 14.74 -25.01 -11.66
N THR A 171 14.09 -26.01 -12.24
CA THR A 171 13.71 -26.01 -13.65
C THR A 171 12.55 -25.07 -13.87
N LEU A 172 12.79 -24.03 -14.66
CA LEU A 172 11.78 -23.05 -15.05
C LEU A 172 10.76 -23.68 -16.01
N ARG A 173 9.47 -23.59 -15.70
CA ARG A 173 8.40 -23.98 -16.63
C ARG A 173 7.84 -22.76 -17.34
N ILE A 174 8.03 -22.72 -18.65
CA ILE A 174 7.60 -21.61 -19.50
C ILE A 174 6.47 -22.09 -20.40
N LEU A 175 5.34 -21.39 -20.38
CA LEU A 175 4.28 -21.59 -21.36
C LEU A 175 4.39 -20.52 -22.44
N ILE A 176 4.46 -20.92 -23.69
CA ILE A 176 4.32 -20.05 -24.85
C ILE A 176 2.93 -20.31 -25.45
N VAL A 177 2.12 -19.26 -25.59
CA VAL A 177 0.77 -19.35 -26.14
C VAL A 177 0.72 -18.59 -27.45
N GLU A 178 0.42 -19.29 -28.54
CA GLU A 178 0.22 -18.69 -29.85
C GLU A 178 -1.22 -18.23 -30.01
N LEU A 179 -1.37 -16.94 -30.30
CA LEU A 179 -2.65 -16.26 -30.42
C LEU A 179 -2.76 -15.64 -31.81
N VAL A 180 -3.73 -16.11 -32.59
CA VAL A 180 -3.88 -15.77 -34.01
C VAL A 180 -5.14 -14.95 -34.26
N PRO A 181 -5.10 -13.98 -35.19
CA PRO A 181 -6.24 -13.12 -35.49
C PRO A 181 -7.25 -13.78 -36.44
N SER A 182 -6.79 -14.72 -37.28
CA SER A 182 -7.62 -15.48 -38.22
C SER A 182 -7.09 -16.91 -38.41
N TRP A 183 -7.91 -17.75 -39.03
CA TRP A 183 -7.59 -19.14 -39.42
C TRP A 183 -7.38 -19.28 -40.93
N ASP A 184 -6.97 -18.20 -41.60
CA ASP A 184 -6.82 -18.20 -43.06
C ASP A 184 -5.67 -19.13 -43.49
N GLU A 185 -5.85 -19.85 -44.60
CA GLU A 185 -4.89 -20.87 -45.06
C GLU A 185 -3.47 -20.30 -45.25
N ALA A 186 -3.35 -19.11 -45.85
CA ALA A 186 -2.09 -18.41 -46.02
C ALA A 186 -1.42 -18.04 -44.68
N PHE A 187 -2.23 -17.74 -43.66
CA PHE A 187 -1.73 -17.43 -42.33
C PHE A 187 -1.22 -18.70 -41.64
N GLN A 188 -1.95 -19.81 -41.76
CA GLN A 188 -1.53 -21.10 -41.21
C GLN A 188 -0.24 -21.60 -41.85
N GLU A 189 -0.11 -21.49 -43.17
CA GLU A 189 1.11 -21.86 -43.91
C GLU A 189 2.30 -21.04 -43.41
N ARG A 190 2.12 -19.72 -43.26
CA ARG A 190 3.17 -18.84 -42.75
C ARG A 190 3.54 -19.12 -41.30
N LEU A 191 2.56 -19.40 -40.43
CA LEU A 191 2.81 -19.77 -39.04
C LEU A 191 3.57 -21.11 -38.95
N ALA A 192 3.19 -22.09 -39.79
CA ALA A 192 3.89 -23.36 -39.89
C ALA A 192 5.34 -23.16 -40.34
N GLU A 193 5.61 -22.29 -41.31
CA GLU A 193 6.96 -21.93 -41.76
C GLU A 193 7.79 -21.28 -40.63
N LEU A 194 7.19 -20.41 -39.82
CA LEU A 194 7.87 -19.80 -38.67
C LEU A 194 8.20 -20.81 -37.57
N ASN A 195 7.27 -21.74 -37.31
CA ASN A 195 7.42 -22.75 -36.26
C ASN A 195 8.31 -23.93 -36.66
N ALA A 196 8.36 -24.24 -37.96
CA ALA A 196 9.12 -25.35 -38.53
C ALA A 196 9.57 -25.01 -39.97
N PRO A 197 10.62 -24.18 -40.16
CA PRO A 197 11.07 -23.79 -41.49
C PRO A 197 11.55 -25.02 -42.30
N GLU A 198 11.09 -25.14 -43.55
CA GLU A 198 11.47 -26.23 -44.45
C GLU A 198 12.97 -26.20 -44.76
N GLY A 199 13.67 -27.33 -44.63
CA GLY A 199 15.08 -27.46 -45.06
C GLY A 199 16.02 -28.24 -44.15
N GLY A 200 15.62 -28.65 -42.95
CA GLY A 200 16.43 -29.56 -42.12
C GLY A 200 17.77 -28.99 -41.64
N GLU A 201 17.99 -27.68 -41.76
CA GLU A 201 19.00 -27.01 -40.94
C GLU A 201 18.43 -26.95 -39.51
N ILE A 202 19.06 -27.71 -38.63
CA ILE A 202 18.74 -27.82 -37.21
C ILE A 202 18.81 -26.43 -36.55
N GLY A 203 17.80 -26.06 -35.75
CA GLY A 203 17.92 -24.98 -34.75
C GLY A 203 17.10 -23.71 -34.97
N TYR A 204 15.83 -23.80 -35.40
CA TYR A 204 14.98 -22.62 -35.63
C TYR A 204 13.55 -22.76 -35.09
N ALA A 205 13.18 -23.87 -34.45
CA ALA A 205 11.83 -24.03 -33.94
C ALA A 205 11.70 -23.41 -32.55
N LEU A 206 10.51 -22.93 -32.20
CA LEU A 206 10.18 -22.57 -30.82
C LEU A 206 10.40 -23.74 -29.85
N LEU A 207 10.24 -24.97 -30.35
CA LEU A 207 10.49 -26.20 -29.60
C LEU A 207 11.97 -26.40 -29.23
N ASP A 208 12.89 -25.78 -29.97
CA ASP A 208 14.34 -25.91 -29.72
C ASP A 208 14.83 -24.95 -28.62
N ILE A 209 13.96 -24.09 -28.09
CA ILE A 209 14.33 -23.06 -27.09
C ILE A 209 14.90 -23.69 -25.82
N ASP A 210 14.32 -24.79 -25.33
CA ASP A 210 14.79 -25.42 -24.09
C ASP A 210 16.17 -26.06 -24.28
N ASP A 211 16.39 -26.73 -25.40
CA ASP A 211 17.69 -27.28 -25.78
C ASP A 211 18.75 -26.18 -25.99
N TRP A 212 18.41 -25.07 -26.66
CA TRP A 212 19.34 -23.95 -26.85
C TRP A 212 19.77 -23.34 -25.51
N PHE A 213 18.81 -23.05 -24.63
CA PHE A 213 19.12 -22.52 -23.29
C PHE A 213 19.92 -23.53 -22.46
N GLN A 214 19.62 -24.82 -22.58
CA GLN A 214 20.36 -25.87 -21.91
C GLN A 214 21.82 -25.89 -22.37
N GLN A 215 22.09 -25.81 -23.68
CA GLN A 215 23.45 -25.77 -24.21
C GLN A 215 24.25 -24.57 -23.65
N GLU A 216 23.65 -23.39 -23.66
CA GLU A 216 24.29 -22.18 -23.13
C GLU A 216 24.47 -22.24 -21.61
N PHE A 217 23.52 -22.79 -20.86
CA PHE A 217 23.63 -23.02 -19.42
C PHE A 217 24.81 -23.96 -19.11
N VAL A 218 24.92 -25.08 -19.84
CA VAL A 218 26.00 -26.06 -19.66
C VAL A 218 27.37 -25.47 -19.99
N ARG A 219 27.46 -24.55 -20.95
CA ARG A 219 28.70 -23.84 -21.29
C ARG A 219 29.29 -23.08 -20.09
N PHE A 220 28.43 -22.50 -19.24
CA PHE A 220 28.87 -21.84 -18.00
C PHE A 220 28.86 -22.77 -16.78
N ASN A 221 28.06 -23.84 -16.80
CA ASN A 221 27.86 -24.76 -15.67
C ASN A 221 28.06 -26.24 -16.09
N PRO A 222 29.27 -26.65 -16.52
CA PRO A 222 29.50 -27.99 -17.08
C PRO A 222 29.24 -29.13 -16.08
N THR A 223 29.39 -28.87 -14.78
CA THR A 223 29.10 -29.83 -13.71
C THR A 223 27.60 -30.10 -13.53
N ARG A 224 26.73 -29.22 -14.04
CA ARG A 224 25.27 -29.31 -13.96
C ARG A 224 24.62 -29.73 -15.28
N LYS A 225 25.35 -30.42 -16.16
CA LYS A 225 24.86 -30.81 -17.50
C LYS A 225 23.52 -31.56 -17.54
N ASN A 226 23.21 -32.32 -16.48
CA ASN A 226 21.97 -33.10 -16.38
C ASN A 226 20.82 -32.33 -15.71
N PHE A 227 21.05 -31.12 -15.21
CA PHE A 227 20.01 -30.28 -14.65
C PHE A 227 19.29 -29.54 -15.79
N PRO A 228 17.99 -29.77 -16.01
CA PRO A 228 17.24 -29.03 -17.02
C PRO A 228 17.00 -27.61 -16.52
N PHE A 229 17.63 -26.63 -17.16
CA PHE A 229 17.53 -25.23 -16.76
C PHE A 229 16.10 -24.71 -16.92
N LEU A 230 15.48 -24.99 -18.07
CA LEU A 230 14.10 -24.65 -18.34
C LEU A 230 13.39 -25.73 -19.17
N ARG A 231 12.07 -25.65 -19.20
CA ARG A 231 11.17 -26.44 -20.04
C ARG A 231 10.16 -25.52 -20.67
N VAL A 232 10.08 -25.55 -22.01
CA VAL A 232 9.10 -24.81 -22.77
C VAL A 232 7.96 -25.74 -23.16
N GLU A 233 6.73 -25.28 -22.93
CA GLU A 233 5.53 -25.89 -23.47
C GLU A 233 4.87 -24.87 -24.39
N ILE A 234 4.45 -25.31 -25.57
CA ILE A 234 3.80 -24.46 -26.58
C ILE A 234 2.35 -24.88 -26.68
N SER A 235 1.45 -23.91 -26.61
CA SER A 235 0.01 -24.11 -26.74
C SER A 235 -0.57 -23.18 -27.79
N GLY A 236 -1.61 -23.66 -28.48
CA GLY A 236 -2.25 -22.95 -29.58
C GLY A 236 -1.97 -23.62 -30.93
N PRO A 237 -2.23 -22.92 -32.05
CA PRO A 237 -2.74 -21.55 -32.10
C PRO A 237 -4.18 -21.44 -31.61
N PHE A 238 -4.51 -20.36 -30.88
CA PHE A 238 -5.89 -20.05 -30.47
C PHE A 238 -6.38 -18.76 -31.14
N LEU A 239 -7.65 -18.77 -31.57
CA LEU A 239 -8.28 -17.59 -32.15
C LEU A 239 -8.48 -16.51 -31.09
N VAL A 240 -8.04 -15.29 -31.37
CA VAL A 240 -8.35 -14.13 -30.54
C VAL A 240 -9.48 -13.32 -31.15
N GLU A 241 -10.69 -13.50 -30.62
CA GLU A 241 -11.85 -12.71 -31.04
C GLU A 241 -11.80 -11.25 -30.55
N ARG A 242 -11.12 -11.01 -29.42
CA ARG A 242 -10.96 -9.69 -28.81
C ARG A 242 -9.54 -9.52 -28.32
N GLU A 243 -8.86 -8.50 -28.85
CA GLU A 243 -7.50 -8.19 -28.43
C GLU A 243 -7.44 -7.87 -26.92
N PRO A 244 -6.33 -8.22 -26.25
CA PRO A 244 -6.07 -7.80 -24.88
C PRO A 244 -6.18 -6.28 -24.74
N PRO A 245 -6.68 -5.78 -23.59
CA PRO A 245 -6.84 -4.34 -23.40
C PRO A 245 -5.49 -3.62 -23.45
N GLU A 246 -5.41 -2.53 -24.22
CA GLU A 246 -4.19 -1.74 -24.33
C GLU A 246 -3.74 -1.12 -22.99
N ILE A 247 -2.42 -1.03 -22.81
CA ILE A 247 -1.80 -0.37 -21.66
C ILE A 247 -1.37 1.03 -22.10
N SER A 248 -1.92 2.05 -21.44
CA SER A 248 -1.67 3.44 -21.84
C SER A 248 -0.23 3.87 -21.49
N PRO A 249 0.60 4.29 -22.48
CA PRO A 249 1.92 4.81 -22.19
C PRO A 249 1.80 6.12 -21.38
N GLY A 250 2.42 6.17 -20.20
CA GLY A 250 2.38 7.33 -19.30
C GLY A 250 1.35 7.27 -18.17
N ALA A 251 0.62 6.16 -18.00
CA ALA A 251 -0.25 5.96 -16.84
C ALA A 251 0.55 6.03 -15.52
N GLY A 252 -0.02 6.66 -14.49
CA GLY A 252 0.58 6.69 -13.15
C GLY A 252 0.67 5.28 -12.52
N PRO A 253 1.52 5.06 -11.50
CA PRO A 253 1.83 3.73 -10.97
C PRO A 253 0.59 2.89 -10.58
N ILE A 254 -0.39 3.53 -9.93
CA ILE A 254 -1.64 2.89 -9.51
C ILE A 254 -2.48 2.47 -10.73
N SER A 255 -2.59 3.35 -11.73
CA SER A 255 -3.35 3.05 -12.95
C SER A 255 -2.71 1.90 -13.72
N ARG A 256 -1.37 1.89 -13.86
CA ARG A 256 -0.63 0.78 -14.49
C ARG A 256 -0.90 -0.54 -13.80
N PHE A 257 -0.90 -0.57 -12.46
CA PHE A 257 -1.25 -1.78 -11.71
C PHE A 257 -2.63 -2.32 -12.08
N PHE A 258 -3.65 -1.47 -12.13
CA PHE A 258 -5.00 -1.90 -12.51
C PHE A 258 -5.11 -2.30 -13.98
N GLN A 259 -4.39 -1.63 -14.88
CA GLN A 259 -4.32 -2.02 -16.30
C GLN A 259 -3.67 -3.40 -16.44
N HIS A 260 -2.52 -3.65 -15.80
CA HIS A 260 -1.86 -4.96 -15.79
C HIS A 260 -2.80 -6.05 -15.27
N ARG A 261 -3.48 -5.80 -14.15
CA ARG A 261 -4.44 -6.75 -13.57
C ARG A 261 -5.69 -6.95 -14.44
N LYS A 262 -6.03 -6.01 -15.33
CA LYS A 262 -7.11 -6.16 -16.30
C LYS A 262 -6.67 -7.06 -17.46
N VAL A 263 -5.44 -6.86 -17.96
CA VAL A 263 -4.85 -7.71 -19.01
C VAL A 263 -4.68 -9.14 -18.51
N ALA A 264 -4.06 -9.34 -17.33
CA ALA A 264 -3.85 -10.68 -16.76
C ALA A 264 -5.18 -11.45 -16.61
N ARG A 265 -6.21 -10.82 -16.03
CA ARG A 265 -7.54 -11.45 -15.91
C ARG A 265 -8.19 -11.78 -17.26
N HIS A 266 -7.95 -10.96 -18.29
CA HIS A 266 -8.46 -11.23 -19.63
C HIS A 266 -7.78 -12.47 -20.23
N LEU A 267 -6.45 -12.55 -20.13
CA LEU A 267 -5.68 -13.70 -20.60
C LEU A 267 -6.00 -14.98 -19.82
N GLU A 268 -6.10 -14.90 -18.49
CA GLU A 268 -6.53 -16.03 -17.65
C GLU A 268 -7.92 -16.54 -18.05
N ALA A 269 -8.87 -15.64 -18.32
CA ALA A 269 -10.20 -16.03 -18.76
C ALA A 269 -10.17 -16.71 -20.14
N LEU A 270 -9.37 -16.18 -21.08
CA LEU A 270 -9.19 -16.77 -22.41
C LEU A 270 -8.52 -18.16 -22.33
N MET A 271 -7.51 -18.32 -21.49
CA MET A 271 -6.79 -19.60 -21.35
C MET A 271 -7.63 -20.66 -20.64
N ARG A 272 -8.45 -20.26 -19.66
CA ARG A 272 -9.42 -21.17 -19.04
C ARG A 272 -10.47 -21.70 -20.01
N SER A 273 -10.87 -20.93 -21.03
CA SER A 273 -11.77 -21.46 -22.07
C SER A 273 -11.11 -22.51 -22.97
N HIS A 274 -9.78 -22.60 -22.95
CA HIS A 274 -9.00 -23.62 -23.67
C HIS A 274 -8.41 -24.70 -22.75
N ASP A 275 -8.93 -24.84 -21.52
CA ASP A 275 -8.48 -25.82 -20.50
C ASP A 275 -6.99 -25.71 -20.13
N LEU A 276 -6.42 -24.51 -20.27
CA LEU A 276 -5.04 -24.22 -19.89
C LEU A 276 -4.96 -23.62 -18.48
N ASP A 277 -4.37 -24.39 -17.57
CA ASP A 277 -4.06 -23.93 -16.22
C ASP A 277 -2.71 -23.19 -16.18
N LEU A 278 -2.78 -21.87 -16.18
CA LEU A 278 -1.61 -20.99 -16.16
C LEU A 278 -0.80 -21.08 -14.85
N ASP A 279 -1.39 -21.54 -13.75
CA ASP A 279 -0.72 -21.58 -12.44
C ASP A 279 0.39 -22.65 -12.40
N ARG A 280 0.41 -23.58 -13.35
CA ARG A 280 1.45 -24.61 -13.50
C ARG A 280 2.78 -24.10 -14.04
N TYR A 281 2.82 -22.86 -14.54
CA TYR A 281 3.97 -22.29 -15.22
C TYR A 281 4.53 -21.08 -14.47
N ASP A 282 5.85 -21.02 -14.41
CA ASP A 282 6.60 -19.94 -13.76
C ASP A 282 6.61 -18.67 -14.61
N MET A 283 6.54 -18.83 -15.94
CA MET A 283 6.54 -17.75 -16.93
C MET A 283 5.53 -18.06 -18.05
N LYS A 284 4.83 -17.03 -18.54
CA LYS A 284 3.88 -17.16 -19.65
C LYS A 284 4.16 -16.12 -20.71
N ILE A 285 4.33 -16.54 -21.95
CA ILE A 285 4.58 -15.65 -23.09
C ILE A 285 3.43 -15.83 -24.06
N PHE A 286 2.67 -14.77 -24.29
CA PHE A 286 1.56 -14.72 -25.23
C PHE A 286 2.04 -14.07 -26.52
N LEU A 287 2.13 -14.86 -27.59
CA LEU A 287 2.52 -14.41 -28.91
C LEU A 287 1.26 -14.00 -29.67
N LEU A 288 0.99 -12.69 -29.73
CA LEU A 288 -0.11 -12.15 -30.51
C LEU A 288 0.36 -11.85 -31.93
N PHE A 289 -0.02 -12.71 -32.86
CA PHE A 289 0.28 -12.47 -34.26
C PHE A 289 -0.63 -11.39 -34.85
N GLN A 290 -0.05 -10.52 -35.66
CA GLN A 290 -0.75 -9.43 -36.33
C GLN A 290 -0.57 -9.52 -37.83
N ASP A 291 -1.68 -9.40 -38.55
CA ASP A 291 -1.71 -9.18 -39.99
C ASP A 291 -1.70 -7.66 -40.26
N ARG A 292 -0.50 -7.05 -40.23
CA ARG A 292 -0.33 -5.61 -40.51
C ARG A 292 0.42 -5.41 -41.83
N LEU A 293 -0.32 -5.02 -42.86
CA LEU A 293 0.19 -4.61 -44.18
C LEU A 293 0.67 -3.14 -44.23
N THR A 294 0.54 -2.35 -43.15
CA THR A 294 0.96 -0.94 -43.08
C THR A 294 2.26 -0.74 -42.30
N PRO A 295 3.17 0.16 -42.75
CA PRO A 295 4.52 0.27 -42.22
C PRO A 295 4.53 1.10 -40.93
N VAL A 296 4.22 0.47 -39.80
CA VAL A 296 5.01 0.75 -38.59
C VAL A 296 6.35 0.04 -38.83
N ARG A 297 7.46 0.63 -38.37
CA ARG A 297 8.83 0.16 -38.68
C ARG A 297 8.90 -1.37 -38.79
N PRO A 298 9.44 -1.94 -39.89
CA PRO A 298 9.39 -3.39 -40.20
C PRO A 298 10.11 -4.34 -39.20
N GLU A 299 10.41 -3.87 -37.99
CA GLU A 299 11.25 -4.54 -36.98
C GLU A 299 10.78 -4.26 -35.54
N SER A 300 9.64 -3.60 -35.30
CA SER A 300 9.23 -3.28 -33.92
C SER A 300 8.27 -4.34 -33.37
N VAL A 301 8.81 -5.41 -32.80
CA VAL A 301 8.08 -6.20 -31.82
C VAL A 301 7.73 -5.31 -30.64
N GLU A 302 6.43 -5.16 -30.37
CA GLU A 302 5.95 -4.51 -29.17
C GLU A 302 5.86 -5.56 -28.06
N GLU A 303 6.43 -5.25 -26.90
CA GLU A 303 6.38 -6.12 -25.74
C GLU A 303 5.61 -5.44 -24.61
N THR A 304 4.86 -6.24 -23.87
CA THR A 304 4.20 -5.79 -22.66
C THR A 304 4.36 -6.85 -21.58
N SER A 305 5.31 -6.62 -20.67
CA SER A 305 5.66 -7.53 -19.57
C SER A 305 4.98 -7.10 -18.27
N PHE A 306 4.32 -8.04 -17.59
CA PHE A 306 3.68 -7.83 -16.29
C PHE A 306 3.53 -9.16 -15.57
N ASP A 307 3.87 -9.20 -14.27
CA ASP A 307 3.58 -10.33 -13.37
C ASP A 307 3.79 -11.72 -14.00
N ASN A 308 5.05 -12.12 -14.21
CA ASN A 308 5.49 -13.35 -14.90
C ASN A 308 4.83 -13.69 -16.24
N MET A 309 4.10 -12.74 -16.82
CA MET A 309 3.50 -12.79 -18.14
C MET A 309 4.18 -11.77 -19.06
N ALA A 310 4.18 -12.09 -20.34
CA ALA A 310 4.56 -11.19 -21.42
C ALA A 310 3.56 -11.32 -22.55
N ILE A 311 3.18 -10.19 -23.17
CA ILE A 311 2.56 -10.19 -24.49
C ILE A 311 3.62 -9.71 -25.47
N VAL A 312 3.84 -10.49 -26.52
CA VAL A 312 4.73 -10.18 -27.63
C VAL A 312 3.87 -10.04 -28.87
N TYR A 313 3.79 -8.82 -29.41
CA TYR A 313 3.05 -8.56 -30.64
C TYR A 313 3.97 -8.82 -31.83
N TYR A 314 3.54 -9.70 -32.73
CA TYR A 314 4.40 -10.27 -33.75
C TYR A 314 3.85 -10.09 -35.17
N PRO A 315 4.53 -9.34 -36.06
CA PRO A 315 4.12 -9.20 -37.45
C PRO A 315 4.50 -10.46 -38.24
N ILE A 316 3.50 -11.24 -38.66
CA ILE A 316 3.74 -12.59 -39.20
C ILE A 316 4.43 -12.60 -40.58
N HIS A 317 4.19 -11.59 -41.41
CA HIS A 317 4.64 -11.57 -42.81
C HIS A 317 6.03 -10.95 -43.04
N THR A 318 6.54 -10.15 -42.11
CA THR A 318 7.76 -9.35 -42.33
C THR A 318 9.02 -9.99 -41.77
N THR A 319 8.90 -11.05 -40.99
CA THR A 319 9.98 -11.43 -40.09
C THR A 319 10.62 -12.77 -40.45
N ALA A 320 11.95 -12.81 -40.43
CA ALA A 320 12.71 -14.04 -40.66
C ALA A 320 12.55 -15.01 -39.48
N PRO A 321 12.49 -16.35 -39.71
CA PRO A 321 12.32 -17.35 -38.65
C PRO A 321 13.39 -17.27 -37.54
N ALA A 322 14.66 -17.02 -37.88
CA ALA A 322 15.71 -16.88 -36.87
C ALA A 322 15.51 -15.65 -35.96
N HIS A 323 14.99 -14.56 -36.53
CA HIS A 323 14.69 -13.34 -35.77
C HIS A 323 13.50 -13.56 -34.82
N TYR A 324 12.48 -14.30 -35.29
CA TYR A 324 11.33 -14.72 -34.47
C TYR A 324 11.73 -15.40 -33.17
N VAL A 325 12.51 -16.47 -33.27
CA VAL A 325 12.91 -17.22 -32.08
C VAL A 325 13.85 -16.40 -31.20
N MET A 326 14.75 -15.61 -31.80
CA MET A 326 15.64 -14.71 -31.04
C MET A 326 14.87 -13.70 -30.19
N GLU A 327 13.80 -13.07 -30.71
CA GLU A 327 13.02 -12.10 -29.94
C GLU A 327 12.31 -12.75 -28.75
N ILE A 328 11.86 -14.00 -28.91
CA ILE A 328 11.27 -14.78 -27.82
C ILE A 328 12.34 -15.16 -26.80
N LEU A 329 13.52 -15.60 -27.23
CA LEU A 329 14.67 -15.85 -26.35
C LEU A 329 15.06 -14.58 -25.56
N GLN A 330 14.99 -13.40 -26.19
CA GLN A 330 15.23 -12.11 -25.54
C GLN A 330 14.14 -11.74 -24.54
N GLU A 331 12.86 -12.04 -24.81
CA GLU A 331 11.79 -11.86 -23.83
C GLU A 331 11.98 -12.78 -22.62
N ILE A 332 12.28 -14.06 -22.84
CA ILE A 332 12.64 -14.98 -21.76
C ILE A 332 13.81 -14.40 -20.96
N GLY A 333 14.87 -13.94 -21.64
CA GLY A 333 16.03 -13.33 -20.99
C GLY A 333 15.67 -12.11 -20.14
N ARG A 334 14.83 -11.20 -20.64
CA ARG A 334 14.37 -10.03 -19.88
C ARG A 334 13.51 -10.40 -18.68
N GLN A 335 12.65 -11.41 -18.80
CA GLN A 335 11.82 -11.91 -17.70
C GLN A 335 12.65 -12.59 -16.62
N LEU A 336 13.75 -13.26 -17.01
CA LEU A 336 14.74 -13.75 -16.06
C LEU A 336 15.45 -12.60 -15.35
N GLY A 337 15.64 -11.46 -16.02
CA GLY A 337 16.17 -10.24 -15.41
C GLY A 337 17.37 -9.66 -16.15
N ALA A 338 17.71 -10.22 -17.31
CA ALA A 338 18.78 -9.68 -18.13
C ALA A 338 18.40 -8.32 -18.72
N SER A 339 19.35 -7.39 -18.70
CA SER A 339 19.17 -6.07 -19.29
C SER A 339 19.49 -6.12 -20.79
N ARG A 340 18.85 -5.24 -21.57
CA ARG A 340 19.19 -5.07 -22.99
C ARG A 340 20.65 -4.64 -23.14
N LYS A 341 21.33 -5.18 -24.14
CA LYS A 341 22.74 -4.89 -24.42
C LYS A 341 22.95 -4.12 -25.72
N TYR A 342 21.92 -3.43 -26.18
CA TYR A 342 21.97 -2.56 -27.37
C TYR A 342 21.38 -1.18 -27.07
N THR A 343 21.81 -0.18 -27.84
CA THR A 343 21.27 1.19 -27.75
C THR A 343 20.00 1.32 -28.57
N ILE A 344 18.97 1.94 -28.00
CA ILE A 344 17.66 2.15 -28.67
C ILE A 344 17.60 3.51 -29.39
N THR A 345 18.35 4.50 -28.91
CA THR A 345 18.25 5.90 -29.34
C THR A 345 19.06 6.27 -30.60
N SER A 346 20.05 5.47 -30.98
CA SER A 346 21.05 5.84 -32.01
C SER A 346 21.19 4.78 -33.11
N GLY A 347 20.12 4.02 -33.37
CA GLY A 347 20.19 2.78 -34.16
C GLY A 347 20.55 1.59 -33.26
N ARG A 348 19.89 0.45 -33.49
CA ARG A 348 20.04 -0.78 -32.70
C ARG A 348 21.49 -1.27 -32.81
N THR A 349 22.33 -0.92 -31.84
CA THR A 349 23.78 -1.18 -31.85
C THR A 349 24.24 -1.77 -30.54
N SER A 350 25.05 -2.81 -30.62
CA SER A 350 25.59 -3.58 -29.50
C SER A 350 26.47 -2.72 -28.61
N ILE A 351 26.20 -2.70 -27.31
CA ILE A 351 26.93 -1.92 -26.30
C ILE A 351 28.22 -2.65 -25.95
N TYR A 352 29.37 -2.19 -26.43
CA TYR A 352 30.66 -2.77 -26.02
C TYR A 352 30.99 -2.45 -24.54
N PRO A 353 31.54 -3.39 -23.75
CA PRO A 353 31.85 -4.79 -24.09
C PRO A 353 30.69 -5.77 -23.83
N PHE A 354 29.59 -5.31 -23.25
CA PHE A 354 28.56 -6.19 -22.67
C PHE A 354 27.63 -6.86 -23.70
N GLY A 355 27.39 -6.21 -24.85
CA GLY A 355 26.64 -6.76 -25.99
C GLY A 355 27.51 -7.54 -26.97
N TYR A 356 28.70 -7.97 -26.54
CA TYR A 356 29.63 -8.79 -27.31
C TYR A 356 29.81 -10.11 -26.58
N VAL A 357 29.84 -11.22 -27.31
CA VAL A 357 30.09 -12.55 -26.74
C VAL A 357 31.56 -12.68 -26.35
N ALA A 358 32.47 -12.23 -27.23
CA ALA A 358 33.91 -12.25 -27.04
C ALA A 358 34.50 -10.83 -27.17
N PRO A 359 34.24 -9.92 -26.21
CA PRO A 359 34.68 -8.52 -26.30
C PRO A 359 36.20 -8.33 -26.33
N PHE A 360 36.98 -9.32 -25.91
CA PHE A 360 38.44 -9.21 -25.80
C PHE A 360 39.20 -10.04 -26.85
N GLN A 361 38.51 -10.67 -27.81
CA GLN A 361 39.16 -11.43 -28.87
C GLN A 361 40.04 -10.54 -29.76
N LYS A 362 41.07 -11.14 -30.40
CA LYS A 362 41.94 -10.47 -31.37
C LYS A 362 42.01 -11.28 -32.67
N PRO A 363 41.60 -10.72 -33.82
CA PRO A 363 41.01 -9.39 -34.01
C PRO A 363 39.62 -9.27 -33.38
N LEU A 364 39.23 -8.07 -32.90
CA LEU A 364 37.92 -7.84 -32.27
C LEU A 364 36.76 -8.12 -33.24
N TYR A 365 36.97 -7.76 -34.51
CA TYR A 365 35.97 -7.91 -35.57
C TYR A 365 36.48 -8.85 -36.67
N PRO A 366 35.58 -9.58 -37.35
CA PRO A 366 34.17 -9.75 -37.01
C PRO A 366 34.00 -10.58 -35.72
N GLN A 367 32.94 -10.32 -34.95
CA GLN A 367 32.50 -11.26 -33.92
C GLN A 367 31.94 -12.51 -34.61
N SER A 368 32.19 -13.68 -34.02
CA SER A 368 31.66 -14.95 -34.53
C SER A 368 30.19 -15.18 -34.18
N HIS A 369 29.70 -14.50 -33.14
CA HIS A 369 28.36 -14.68 -32.61
C HIS A 369 27.76 -13.34 -32.17
N ALA A 370 26.43 -13.26 -32.22
CA ALA A 370 25.62 -12.25 -31.58
C ALA A 370 25.44 -12.58 -30.09
N GLU A 371 25.50 -11.56 -29.25
CA GLU A 371 25.12 -11.70 -27.84
C GLU A 371 23.59 -11.75 -27.74
N LEU A 372 23.02 -12.69 -26.96
CA LEU A 372 21.57 -12.92 -26.83
C LEU A 372 20.79 -11.62 -26.66
N MET A 373 21.17 -10.79 -25.68
CA MET A 373 20.47 -9.56 -25.32
C MET A 373 20.86 -8.37 -26.20
N SER A 374 21.72 -8.58 -27.19
CA SER A 374 22.00 -7.64 -28.29
C SER A 374 21.32 -8.06 -29.59
N GLY A 375 21.34 -9.33 -29.97
CA GLY A 375 20.63 -9.90 -31.12
C GLY A 375 21.19 -9.56 -32.50
N THR A 376 22.40 -9.03 -32.59
CA THR A 376 23.11 -8.73 -33.84
C THR A 376 24.58 -9.11 -33.71
N ILE A 377 25.23 -9.41 -34.85
CA ILE A 377 26.65 -9.76 -34.91
C ILE A 377 27.47 -8.51 -35.30
N PRO A 378 28.34 -7.99 -34.43
CA PRO A 378 29.23 -6.89 -34.79
C PRO A 378 30.30 -7.30 -35.82
N ILE A 379 30.22 -6.74 -37.03
CA ILE A 379 31.15 -7.04 -38.14
C ILE A 379 32.29 -6.03 -38.23
N GLN A 380 32.03 -4.79 -37.85
CA GLN A 380 33.02 -3.72 -37.68
C GLN A 380 32.43 -2.65 -36.75
N ARG A 381 33.22 -1.63 -36.40
CA ARG A 381 32.73 -0.54 -35.55
C ARG A 381 31.52 0.14 -36.19
N GLY A 382 30.36 0.05 -35.53
CA GLY A 382 29.11 0.68 -35.96
C GLY A 382 28.38 -0.04 -37.10
N VAL A 383 28.84 -1.21 -37.54
CA VAL A 383 28.15 -2.03 -38.55
C VAL A 383 27.96 -3.43 -38.00
N GLU A 384 26.70 -3.85 -38.00
CA GLU A 384 26.24 -5.11 -37.45
C GLU A 384 25.35 -5.80 -38.47
N THR A 385 25.34 -7.13 -38.45
CA THR A 385 24.43 -7.94 -39.26
C THR A 385 23.43 -8.64 -38.36
N GLN A 386 22.22 -8.87 -38.88
CA GLN A 386 21.26 -9.74 -38.20
C GLN A 386 21.78 -11.17 -38.19
N ILE A 387 21.37 -11.94 -37.18
CA ILE A 387 21.58 -13.38 -37.21
C ILE A 387 20.73 -14.00 -38.32
N THR A 388 21.27 -15.02 -38.96
CA THR A 388 20.52 -15.86 -39.88
C THR A 388 20.16 -17.19 -39.24
N THR A 389 20.84 -17.59 -38.14
CA THR A 389 20.65 -18.86 -37.42
C THR A 389 20.80 -18.69 -35.90
N LEU A 390 20.16 -19.57 -35.10
CA LEU A 390 20.32 -19.54 -33.64
C LEU A 390 21.71 -19.99 -33.17
N ASP A 391 22.44 -20.76 -33.98
CA ASP A 391 23.84 -21.12 -33.69
C ASP A 391 24.77 -19.91 -33.65
N GLN A 392 24.39 -18.83 -34.34
CA GLN A 392 25.09 -17.55 -34.29
C GLN A 392 24.75 -16.74 -33.03
N LEU A 393 23.80 -17.19 -32.20
CA LEU A 393 23.40 -16.52 -30.96
C LEU A 393 24.03 -17.20 -29.75
N ARG A 394 24.60 -16.42 -28.83
CA ARG A 394 25.21 -16.93 -27.59
C ARG A 394 24.93 -16.01 -26.41
N VAL A 395 24.93 -16.58 -25.20
CA VAL A 395 24.83 -15.80 -23.96
C VAL A 395 26.18 -15.16 -23.62
N GLY A 396 26.26 -13.82 -23.56
CA GLY A 396 27.47 -13.13 -23.11
C GLY A 396 27.76 -13.34 -21.62
N HIS A 397 28.98 -13.06 -21.16
CA HIS A 397 29.31 -13.18 -19.72
C HIS A 397 28.49 -12.21 -18.84
N ALA A 398 28.15 -11.03 -19.35
CA ALA A 398 27.28 -10.09 -18.65
C ALA A 398 25.86 -10.66 -18.48
N THR A 399 25.29 -11.24 -19.53
CA THR A 399 23.98 -11.88 -19.49
C THR A 399 24.01 -13.14 -18.63
N ALA A 400 25.07 -13.95 -18.68
CA ALA A 400 25.24 -15.10 -17.80
C ALA A 400 25.30 -14.72 -16.32
N TYR A 401 25.95 -13.59 -15.99
CA TYR A 401 25.94 -13.07 -14.63
C TYR A 401 24.56 -12.57 -14.20
N GLU A 402 23.85 -11.86 -15.08
CA GLU A 402 22.48 -11.43 -14.80
C GLU A 402 21.55 -12.62 -14.62
N PHE A 403 21.69 -13.66 -15.46
CA PHE A 403 21.08 -14.98 -15.32
C PHE A 403 21.55 -15.79 -14.12
N GLY A 404 22.46 -15.25 -13.30
CA GLY A 404 23.10 -15.88 -12.13
C GLY A 404 23.75 -17.25 -12.39
N TRP A 405 24.14 -17.51 -13.64
CA TRP A 405 24.87 -18.70 -14.06
C TRP A 405 26.34 -18.66 -13.64
N ILE A 406 26.91 -17.47 -13.42
CA ILE A 406 28.28 -17.27 -12.94
C ILE A 406 28.29 -16.36 -11.71
N SER A 407 29.31 -16.53 -10.87
CA SER A 407 29.48 -15.69 -9.68
C SER A 407 29.89 -14.26 -10.05
N LYS A 408 29.62 -13.32 -9.15
CA LYS A 408 30.12 -11.94 -9.29
C LYS A 408 31.65 -11.89 -9.46
N ALA A 409 32.38 -12.76 -8.74
CA ALA A 409 33.83 -12.82 -8.82
C ALA A 409 34.31 -13.30 -10.20
N ASP A 410 33.62 -14.27 -10.82
CA ASP A 410 33.97 -14.74 -12.17
C ASP A 410 33.61 -13.71 -13.24
N TYR A 411 32.46 -13.03 -13.09
CA TYR A 411 32.09 -11.89 -13.92
C TYR A 411 33.15 -10.77 -13.87
N GLU A 412 33.54 -10.36 -12.65
CA GLU A 412 34.56 -9.33 -12.46
C GLU A 412 35.91 -9.80 -13.02
N ARG A 413 36.29 -11.06 -12.81
CA ARG A 413 37.51 -11.65 -13.38
C ARG A 413 37.52 -11.53 -14.90
N TYR A 414 36.41 -11.86 -15.57
CA TYR A 414 36.33 -11.83 -17.03
C TYR A 414 36.45 -10.41 -17.60
N TYR A 415 35.80 -9.42 -16.99
CA TYR A 415 35.79 -8.05 -17.52
C TYR A 415 36.90 -7.13 -16.98
N HIS A 416 37.61 -7.51 -15.91
CA HIS A 416 38.64 -6.68 -15.27
C HIS A 416 40.06 -7.26 -15.32
N LEU A 417 40.26 -8.49 -15.80
CA LEU A 417 41.60 -9.00 -16.13
C LEU A 417 41.80 -8.95 -17.66
N PRO A 418 42.58 -7.99 -18.19
CA PRO A 418 42.92 -7.94 -19.61
C PRO A 418 43.89 -9.04 -20.04
#